data_AF-A0A9F2WL78-F1
#
_entry.id   AF-A0A9F2WL78-F1
#
_cell.length_a   1.000
_cell.length_b   1.000
_cell.length_c   1.000
_cell.angle_alpha   90.00
_cell.angle_beta   90.00
_cell.angle_gamma   90.00
#
_symmetry.space_group_name_H-M   'P 1'
#
loop_
_entity.id
_entity.type
_entity.pdbx_description
1 polymer ?
#
loop_
_entity_poly.entity_id
_entity_poly.type
_entity_poly.pdbx_seq_one_letter_code
_entity_poly.pdbx_strand_id
1 'polypeptide(L)'
;MAPVQLESHQLVPVSGGPASAPAPPPPGTATAATSPGYRLSTLIDFLLHRTYAELTVLADLLPRKTDMERKIEIVQFASRTRQLFVRLLALVKWANNAGKVEKCAMISSFLDQQAILFVDTADRLASLARDALVHARLPNFAIPYAIDVLTTGSYPRLPTCIRDKIIPPDPITKIEKQTTLHQLNQILRHRLVTTDLPPQLANLTVANGRVKFRVEGEFEATLTVMGDDPDVPWRLLKLEILVEDKETGDGRALVHSIQISFIHQLVQSRLFADEKPLQDMYNCLRILSSNLL
;
A
#
# COMPACT_ATOMS: atom_id res chain seq x y z
N MET A 1 49.40 -31.41 -7.67
CA MET A 1 48.00 -31.76 -8.00
C MET A 1 47.53 -32.81 -7.02
N ALA A 2 46.71 -32.39 -6.05
CA ALA A 2 45.95 -33.22 -5.12
C ALA A 2 44.76 -32.37 -4.64
N PRO A 3 43.57 -32.93 -4.47
CA PRO A 3 42.57 -32.38 -3.54
C PRO A 3 42.30 -33.45 -2.46
N VAL A 4 42.69 -33.27 -1.19
CA VAL A 4 42.07 -32.46 -0.12
C VAL A 4 40.59 -32.77 0.09
N GLN A 5 40.36 -33.63 1.09
CA GLN A 5 39.12 -33.80 1.86
C GLN A 5 38.88 -32.58 2.75
N LEU A 6 37.62 -32.17 2.94
CA LEU A 6 37.16 -31.46 4.14
C LEU A 6 35.64 -31.57 4.31
N GLU A 7 35.28 -32.38 5.30
CA GLU A 7 34.30 -32.17 6.37
C GLU A 7 32.91 -31.55 6.11
N SER A 8 31.95 -32.27 6.67
CA SER A 8 30.56 -31.98 6.97
C SER A 8 30.23 -30.57 7.48
N HIS A 9 29.16 -30.00 6.91
CA HIS A 9 28.30 -29.03 7.61
C HIS A 9 26.85 -29.51 7.66
N GLN A 10 26.50 -29.93 8.88
CA GLN A 10 25.22 -29.97 9.56
C GLN A 10 24.14 -29.01 9.00
N LEU A 11 22.96 -29.55 8.64
CA LEU A 11 21.71 -28.80 8.57
C LEU A 11 20.59 -29.59 9.27
N VAL A 12 20.10 -28.94 10.32
CA VAL A 12 18.99 -29.26 11.23
C VAL A 12 17.71 -29.65 10.48
N PRO A 13 16.92 -30.65 10.93
CA PRO A 13 15.57 -30.83 10.41
C PRO A 13 14.69 -29.75 11.01
N VAL A 14 14.26 -28.80 10.17
CA VAL A 14 13.21 -27.83 10.52
C VAL A 14 11.92 -28.60 10.75
N SER A 15 11.59 -28.77 12.03
CA SER A 15 10.27 -29.11 12.52
C SER A 15 9.27 -28.03 12.10
N GLY A 16 8.35 -28.38 11.21
CA GLY A 16 7.30 -27.46 10.76
C GLY A 16 6.49 -27.97 9.57
N GLY A 17 6.14 -29.26 9.54
CA GLY A 17 5.14 -29.77 8.60
C GLY A 17 3.73 -29.48 9.15
N PRO A 18 2.80 -28.97 8.34
CA PRO A 18 1.41 -28.84 8.78
C PRO A 18 0.89 -30.25 9.06
N ALA A 19 0.24 -30.37 10.22
CA ALA A 19 -0.30 -31.59 10.76
C ALA A 19 -0.96 -32.45 9.67
N SER A 20 -0.54 -33.71 9.61
CA SER A 20 -1.22 -34.76 8.88
C SER A 20 -2.71 -34.70 9.21
N ALA A 21 -3.50 -34.25 8.24
CA ALA A 21 -4.95 -34.42 8.30
C ALA A 21 -5.23 -35.92 8.47
N PRO A 22 -6.17 -36.34 9.35
CA PRO A 22 -6.49 -37.75 9.50
C PRO A 22 -6.93 -38.27 8.13
N ALA A 23 -6.38 -39.42 7.72
CA ALA A 23 -6.82 -40.11 6.51
C ALA A 23 -8.35 -40.26 6.54
N PRO A 24 -9.06 -40.01 5.42
CA PRO A 24 -10.49 -40.27 5.34
C PRO A 24 -10.71 -41.76 5.65
N PRO A 25 -11.66 -42.11 6.54
CA PRO A 25 -11.93 -43.51 6.85
C PRO A 25 -12.39 -44.24 5.57
N PRO A 26 -12.07 -45.54 5.44
CA PRO A 26 -12.41 -46.31 4.26
C PRO A 26 -13.93 -46.29 3.98
N PRO A 27 -14.35 -46.29 2.70
CA PRO A 27 -15.75 -46.31 2.31
C PRO A 27 -16.35 -47.65 2.73
N GLY A 28 -17.04 -47.68 3.86
CA GLY A 28 -17.64 -48.90 4.40
C GLY A 28 -18.00 -48.81 5.87
N THR A 29 -17.37 -47.94 6.65
CA THR A 29 -17.81 -47.65 8.02
C THR A 29 -18.71 -46.43 8.00
N ALA A 30 -19.94 -46.60 7.52
CA ALA A 30 -21.02 -45.76 7.99
C ALA A 30 -21.08 -45.96 9.51
N THR A 31 -20.41 -45.08 10.26
CA THR A 31 -20.79 -44.83 11.64
C THR A 31 -22.18 -44.23 11.55
N ALA A 32 -23.17 -45.11 11.42
CA ALA A 32 -24.55 -44.80 11.73
C ALA A 32 -24.45 -44.07 13.07
N ALA A 33 -24.77 -42.78 13.08
CA ALA A 33 -25.08 -42.08 14.31
C ALA A 33 -26.19 -42.93 14.92
N THR A 34 -25.77 -43.83 15.81
CA THR A 34 -26.66 -44.79 16.42
C THR A 34 -27.34 -43.93 17.46
N SER A 35 -28.41 -43.26 17.03
CA SER A 35 -29.38 -42.69 17.95
C SER A 35 -29.56 -43.72 19.05
N PRO A 36 -29.39 -43.38 20.33
CA PRO A 36 -29.51 -44.35 21.41
C PRO A 36 -30.94 -44.87 21.41
N GLY A 37 -31.17 -45.94 20.65
CA GLY A 37 -32.42 -46.65 20.59
C GLY A 37 -32.55 -47.42 21.88
N TYR A 38 -33.43 -46.97 22.76
CA TYR A 38 -33.73 -47.72 23.98
C TYR A 38 -34.52 -48.98 23.61
N ARG A 39 -34.07 -50.14 24.12
CA ARG A 39 -34.79 -51.40 23.91
C ARG A 39 -36.14 -51.34 24.62
N LEU A 40 -37.20 -51.67 23.90
CA LEU A 40 -38.57 -51.68 24.43
C LEU A 40 -38.71 -52.65 25.62
N SER A 41 -38.03 -53.80 25.59
CA SER A 41 -38.00 -54.76 26.70
C SER A 41 -37.51 -54.13 27.99
N THR A 42 -36.39 -53.42 27.95
CA THR A 42 -35.82 -52.73 29.11
C THR A 42 -36.78 -51.68 29.67
N LEU A 43 -37.50 -50.95 28.80
CA LEU A 43 -38.48 -49.96 29.22
C LEU A 43 -39.68 -50.62 29.92
N ILE A 44 -40.16 -51.75 29.39
CA ILE A 44 -41.23 -52.54 30.00
C ILE A 44 -40.80 -53.06 31.37
N ASP A 45 -39.60 -53.64 31.48
CA ASP A 45 -39.07 -54.17 32.75
C ASP A 45 -38.94 -53.08 33.81
N PHE A 46 -38.41 -51.91 33.45
CA PHE A 46 -38.34 -50.77 34.37
C PHE A 46 -39.73 -50.29 34.80
N LEU A 47 -40.70 -50.27 33.90
CA LEU A 47 -42.07 -49.86 34.24
C LEU A 47 -42.71 -50.87 35.19
N LEU A 48 -42.55 -52.17 34.94
CA LEU A 48 -43.07 -53.22 35.80
C LEU A 48 -42.46 -53.15 37.21
N HIS A 49 -41.12 -53.08 37.30
CA HIS A 49 -40.43 -52.94 38.59
C HIS A 49 -40.88 -51.69 39.35
N ARG A 50 -41.01 -50.56 38.66
CA ARG A 50 -41.49 -49.32 39.26
C ARG A 50 -42.92 -49.45 39.78
N THR A 51 -43.84 -50.03 38.99
CA THR A 51 -45.24 -50.19 39.42
C THR A 51 -45.37 -51.17 40.59
N TYR A 52 -44.56 -52.23 40.61
CA TYR A 52 -44.51 -53.17 41.73
C TYR A 52 -43.95 -52.53 43.00
N ALA A 53 -42.89 -51.73 42.89
CA ALA A 53 -42.34 -50.98 44.02
C ALA A 53 -43.36 -49.95 44.56
N GLU A 54 -44.00 -49.18 43.68
CA GLU A 54 -45.05 -48.22 44.08
C GLU A 54 -46.26 -48.92 44.72
N LEU A 55 -46.65 -50.11 44.23
CA LEU A 55 -47.71 -50.94 44.84
C LEU A 55 -47.31 -51.47 46.22
N THR A 56 -46.06 -51.91 46.38
CA THR A 56 -45.54 -52.44 47.66
C THR A 56 -45.51 -51.36 48.72
N VAL A 57 -44.99 -50.17 48.38
CA VAL A 57 -45.00 -49.00 49.27
C VAL A 57 -46.43 -48.60 49.63
N LEU A 58 -47.36 -48.63 48.66
CA LEU A 58 -48.76 -48.37 48.92
C LEU A 58 -49.33 -49.39 49.92
N ALA A 59 -49.10 -50.69 49.70
CA ALA A 59 -49.56 -51.77 50.58
C ALA A 59 -49.07 -51.65 52.03
N ASP A 60 -47.83 -51.18 52.26
CA ASP A 60 -47.29 -50.94 53.60
C ASP A 60 -47.89 -49.70 54.30
N LEU A 61 -48.31 -48.69 53.53
CA LEU A 61 -48.88 -47.44 54.05
C LEU A 61 -50.40 -47.50 54.29
N LEU A 62 -51.11 -48.35 53.54
CA LEU A 62 -52.57 -48.53 53.62
C LEU A 62 -53.14 -48.86 55.01
N PRO A 63 -52.52 -49.74 55.83
CA PRO A 63 -53.05 -50.13 57.13
C PRO A 63 -53.02 -49.00 58.17
N ARG A 64 -52.18 -47.98 57.97
CA ARG A 64 -51.95 -46.88 58.92
C ARG A 64 -52.84 -45.64 58.68
N LYS A 65 -53.67 -45.67 57.64
CA LYS A 65 -54.49 -44.54 57.16
C LYS A 65 -55.98 -44.76 57.44
N THR A 66 -56.73 -43.65 57.51
CA THR A 66 -58.19 -43.70 57.64
C THR A 66 -58.84 -44.29 56.38
N ASP A 67 -60.04 -44.87 56.50
CA ASP A 67 -60.70 -45.54 55.37
C ASP A 67 -61.00 -44.61 54.17
N MET A 68 -61.18 -43.31 54.41
CA MET A 68 -61.40 -42.31 53.35
C MET A 68 -60.11 -42.01 52.59
N GLU A 69 -59.01 -41.77 53.30
CA GLU A 69 -57.69 -41.52 52.70
C GLU A 69 -57.18 -42.73 51.92
N ARG A 70 -57.39 -43.93 52.48
CA ARG A 70 -57.09 -45.21 51.80
C ARG A 70 -57.74 -45.29 50.43
N LYS A 71 -59.04 -44.97 50.33
CA LYS A 71 -59.77 -45.00 49.05
C LYS A 71 -59.22 -43.99 48.04
N ILE A 72 -58.88 -42.79 48.50
CA ILE A 72 -58.31 -41.74 47.63
C ILE A 72 -56.94 -42.16 47.08
N GLU A 73 -56.05 -42.66 47.93
CA GLU A 73 -54.71 -43.10 47.51
C GLU A 73 -54.76 -44.29 46.53
N ILE A 74 -55.65 -45.26 46.75
CA ILE A 74 -55.85 -46.39 45.80
C ILE A 74 -56.33 -45.89 44.44
N VAL A 75 -57.32 -44.99 44.41
CA VAL A 75 -57.85 -44.46 43.15
C VAL A 75 -56.81 -43.61 42.42
N GLN A 76 -56.03 -42.80 43.14
CA GLN A 76 -54.94 -42.01 42.57
C GLN A 76 -53.83 -42.90 41.99
N PHE A 77 -53.43 -43.95 42.72
CA PHE A 77 -52.46 -44.94 42.23
C PHE A 77 -52.96 -45.64 40.96
N ALA A 78 -54.22 -46.09 40.96
CA ALA A 78 -54.83 -46.74 39.80
C ALA A 78 -54.87 -45.81 38.57
N SER A 79 -55.23 -44.54 38.76
CA SER A 79 -55.25 -43.53 37.69
C SER A 79 -53.85 -43.26 37.13
N ARG A 80 -52.85 -43.04 37.99
CA ARG A 80 -51.46 -42.79 37.59
C ARG A 80 -50.88 -43.98 36.83
N THR A 81 -51.07 -45.19 37.36
CA THR A 81 -50.60 -46.44 36.77
C THR A 81 -51.24 -46.66 35.41
N ARG A 82 -52.56 -46.44 35.28
CA ARG A 82 -53.26 -46.51 33.99
C ARG A 82 -52.67 -45.54 32.96
N GLN A 83 -52.40 -44.28 33.32
CA GLN A 83 -51.82 -43.31 32.38
C GLN A 83 -50.43 -43.73 31.89
N LEU A 84 -49.60 -44.29 32.76
CA LEU A 84 -48.29 -44.82 32.40
C LEU A 84 -48.41 -46.00 31.42
N PHE A 85 -49.28 -46.97 31.69
CA PHE A 85 -49.51 -48.10 30.79
C PHE A 85 -50.15 -47.70 29.46
N VAL A 86 -51.00 -46.66 29.43
CA VAL A 86 -51.54 -46.12 28.18
C VAL A 86 -50.44 -45.48 27.32
N ARG A 87 -49.51 -44.74 27.92
CA ARG A 87 -48.34 -44.20 27.20
C ARG A 87 -47.42 -45.31 26.70
N LEU A 88 -47.18 -46.34 27.51
CA LEU A 88 -46.43 -47.52 27.08
C LEU A 88 -47.13 -48.21 25.90
N LEU A 89 -48.44 -48.38 25.95
CA LEU A 89 -49.22 -48.97 24.86
C LEU A 89 -49.12 -48.17 23.56
N ALA A 90 -49.08 -46.83 23.65
CA ALA A 90 -48.84 -45.98 22.47
C ALA A 90 -47.44 -46.23 21.88
N LEU A 91 -46.41 -46.35 22.71
CA LEU A 91 -45.04 -46.68 22.27
C LEU A 91 -44.96 -48.08 21.64
N VAL A 92 -45.63 -49.09 22.22
CA VAL A 92 -45.69 -50.45 21.67
C VAL A 92 -46.38 -50.46 20.31
N LYS A 93 -47.48 -49.72 20.15
CA LYS A 93 -48.16 -49.56 18.84
C LYS A 93 -47.26 -48.89 17.81
N TRP A 94 -46.46 -47.90 18.22
CA TRP A 94 -45.52 -47.22 17.34
C TRP A 94 -44.31 -48.09 17.00
N ALA A 95 -43.84 -48.92 17.94
CA ALA A 95 -42.73 -49.86 17.73
C ALA A 95 -43.00 -50.85 16.58
N ASN A 96 -44.27 -51.18 16.30
CA ASN A 96 -44.64 -52.01 15.14
C ASN A 96 -44.20 -51.39 13.81
N ASN A 97 -44.09 -50.06 13.73
CA ASN A 97 -43.62 -49.33 12.55
C ASN A 97 -42.15 -48.90 12.65
N ALA A 98 -41.44 -49.21 13.75
CA ALA A 98 -40.07 -48.75 13.98
C ALA A 98 -39.10 -49.22 12.89
N GLY A 99 -39.24 -50.45 12.38
CA GLY A 99 -38.37 -50.96 11.31
C GLY A 99 -38.49 -50.18 9.99
N LYS A 100 -39.62 -49.51 9.73
CA LYS A 100 -39.76 -48.61 8.57
C LYS A 100 -39.04 -47.28 8.82
N VAL A 101 -39.18 -46.75 10.03
CA VAL A 101 -38.53 -45.49 10.45
C VAL A 101 -37.00 -45.65 10.47
N GLU A 102 -36.50 -46.78 10.95
CA GLU A 102 -35.06 -47.09 10.97
C GLU A 102 -34.47 -47.16 9.55
N LYS A 103 -35.20 -47.76 8.59
CA LYS A 103 -34.79 -47.73 7.17
C LYS A 103 -34.76 -46.32 6.60
N CYS A 104 -35.77 -45.50 6.88
CA CYS A 104 -35.77 -44.09 6.48
C CYS A 104 -34.62 -43.31 7.12
N ALA A 105 -34.30 -43.56 8.39
CA ALA A 105 -33.18 -42.94 9.08
C ALA A 105 -31.83 -43.37 8.46
N MET A 106 -31.65 -44.65 8.13
CA MET A 106 -30.47 -45.14 7.42
C MET A 106 -30.33 -44.47 6.05
N ILE A 107 -31.41 -44.39 5.27
CA ILE A 107 -31.41 -43.74 3.96
C ILE A 107 -31.06 -42.25 4.11
N SER A 108 -31.65 -41.53 5.06
CA SER A 108 -31.33 -40.13 5.33
C SER A 108 -29.84 -39.98 5.67
N SER A 109 -29.32 -40.79 6.58
CA SER A 109 -27.91 -40.72 6.98
C SER A 109 -26.95 -41.01 5.81
N PHE A 110 -27.35 -41.91 4.90
CA PHE A 110 -26.58 -42.18 3.69
C PHE A 110 -26.62 -40.98 2.73
N LEU A 111 -27.79 -40.38 2.52
CA LEU A 111 -27.92 -39.19 1.67
C LEU A 111 -27.12 -38.01 2.24
N ASP A 112 -27.14 -37.83 3.56
CA ASP A 112 -26.35 -36.80 4.24
C ASP A 112 -24.84 -37.04 4.06
N GLN A 113 -24.39 -38.29 4.17
CA GLN A 113 -22.99 -38.66 3.88
C GLN A 113 -22.61 -38.34 2.44
N GLN A 114 -23.46 -38.67 1.47
CA GLN A 114 -23.20 -38.36 0.06
C GLN A 114 -23.15 -36.84 -0.19
N ALA A 115 -24.03 -36.07 0.43
CA ALA A 115 -24.03 -34.61 0.32
C ALA A 115 -22.71 -34.01 0.84
N ILE A 116 -22.20 -34.50 1.96
CA ILE A 116 -20.91 -34.08 2.52
C ILE A 116 -19.76 -34.40 1.55
N LEU A 117 -19.76 -35.59 0.95
CA LEU A 117 -18.72 -35.99 -0.01
C LEU A 117 -18.70 -35.08 -1.26
N PHE A 118 -19.86 -34.63 -1.75
CA PHE A 118 -19.91 -33.69 -2.87
C PHE A 118 -19.29 -32.34 -2.51
N VAL A 119 -19.58 -31.82 -1.32
CA VAL A 119 -19.01 -30.55 -0.86
C VAL A 119 -17.50 -30.66 -0.67
N ASP A 120 -17.02 -31.69 0.03
CA ASP A 120 -15.58 -31.89 0.25
C ASP A 120 -14.83 -32.08 -1.09
N THR A 121 -15.41 -32.84 -2.03
CA THR A 121 -14.78 -33.02 -3.36
C THR A 121 -14.67 -31.68 -4.11
N ALA A 122 -15.70 -30.84 -4.05
CA ALA A 122 -15.68 -29.52 -4.68
C ALA A 122 -14.63 -28.61 -4.03
N ASP A 123 -14.53 -28.61 -2.70
CA ASP A 123 -13.54 -27.83 -1.96
C ASP A 123 -12.10 -28.29 -2.28
N ARG A 124 -11.88 -29.61 -2.37
CA ARG A 124 -10.58 -30.18 -2.76
C ARG A 124 -10.19 -29.79 -4.17
N LEU A 125 -11.12 -29.85 -5.13
CA LEU A 125 -10.87 -29.41 -6.50
C LEU A 125 -10.58 -27.91 -6.58
N ALA A 126 -11.31 -27.09 -5.81
CA ALA A 126 -11.08 -25.65 -5.75
C ALA A 126 -9.70 -25.30 -5.18
N SER A 127 -9.28 -25.95 -4.09
CA SER A 127 -7.94 -25.77 -3.53
C SER A 127 -6.86 -26.22 -4.52
N LEU A 128 -7.03 -27.37 -5.18
CA LEU A 128 -6.07 -27.82 -6.19
C LEU A 128 -5.93 -26.82 -7.36
N ALA A 129 -7.06 -26.28 -7.83
CA ALA A 129 -7.08 -25.32 -8.94
C ALA A 129 -6.40 -23.98 -8.60
N ARG A 130 -6.60 -23.49 -7.37
CA ARG A 130 -6.06 -22.18 -6.96
C ARG A 130 -4.62 -22.28 -6.45
N ASP A 131 -4.29 -23.32 -5.73
CA ASP A 131 -3.02 -23.41 -5.03
C ASP A 131 -2.02 -24.23 -5.86
N ALA A 132 -2.29 -25.50 -6.12
CA ALA A 132 -1.30 -26.38 -6.77
C ALA A 132 -1.10 -26.03 -8.26
N LEU A 133 -2.19 -25.84 -9.01
CA LEU A 133 -2.11 -25.61 -10.46
C LEU A 133 -1.51 -24.25 -10.83
N VAL A 134 -1.69 -23.21 -10.00
CA VAL A 134 -1.08 -21.90 -10.24
C VAL A 134 0.43 -21.97 -10.10
N HIS A 135 0.95 -22.71 -9.11
CA HIS A 135 2.39 -22.89 -8.91
C HIS A 135 3.03 -23.83 -9.93
N ALA A 136 2.25 -24.77 -10.50
CA ALA A 136 2.72 -25.61 -11.60
C ALA A 136 2.87 -24.83 -12.93
N ARG A 137 2.20 -23.68 -13.07
CA ARG A 137 2.32 -22.82 -14.25
C ARG A 137 3.53 -21.90 -14.09
N LEU A 138 4.40 -21.90 -15.10
CA LEU A 138 5.49 -20.93 -15.18
C LEU A 138 4.89 -19.52 -15.34
N PRO A 139 5.37 -18.52 -14.57
CA PRO A 139 4.99 -17.13 -14.77
C PRO A 139 5.33 -16.67 -16.19
N ASN A 140 4.63 -15.63 -16.65
CA ASN A 140 4.99 -14.99 -17.91
C ASN A 140 6.37 -14.33 -17.77
N PHE A 141 7.30 -14.68 -18.66
CA PHE A 141 8.64 -14.09 -18.66
C PHE A 141 8.58 -12.71 -19.32
N ALA A 142 9.02 -11.68 -18.59
CA ALA A 142 9.06 -10.33 -19.10
C ALA A 142 10.31 -10.09 -19.96
N ILE A 143 10.32 -10.71 -21.14
CA ILE A 143 11.43 -10.66 -22.11
C ILE A 143 11.87 -9.22 -22.44
N PRO A 144 10.96 -8.23 -22.63
CA PRO A 144 11.39 -6.86 -22.91
C PRO A 144 12.28 -6.26 -21.82
N TYR A 145 11.98 -6.53 -20.55
CA TYR A 145 12.81 -6.04 -19.43
C TYR A 145 14.17 -6.74 -19.38
N ALA A 146 14.20 -8.04 -19.68
CA ALA A 146 15.46 -8.78 -19.77
C ALA A 146 16.33 -8.24 -20.90
N ILE A 147 15.75 -7.89 -22.06
CA ILE A 147 16.47 -7.28 -23.18
C ILE A 147 17.01 -5.90 -22.79
N ASP A 148 16.20 -5.05 -22.16
CA ASP A 148 16.63 -3.72 -21.74
C ASP A 148 17.85 -3.80 -20.80
N VAL A 149 17.80 -4.68 -19.79
CA VAL A 149 18.90 -4.89 -18.85
C VAL A 149 20.12 -5.52 -19.54
N LEU A 150 19.92 -6.46 -20.46
CA LEU A 150 21.01 -7.13 -21.17
C LEU A 150 21.74 -6.17 -22.13
N THR A 151 20.99 -5.31 -22.81
CA THR A 151 21.53 -4.41 -23.84
C THR A 151 22.11 -3.13 -23.25
N THR A 152 21.43 -2.52 -22.28
CA THR A 152 21.84 -1.24 -21.70
C THR A 152 22.60 -1.38 -20.38
N GLY A 153 22.63 -2.59 -19.79
CA GLY A 153 23.21 -2.83 -18.47
C GLY A 153 22.42 -2.19 -17.32
N SER A 154 21.29 -1.53 -17.61
CA SER A 154 20.49 -0.77 -16.66
C SER A 154 18.99 -0.93 -16.95
N TYR A 155 18.14 -0.53 -16.01
CA TYR A 155 16.69 -0.64 -16.13
C TYR A 155 16.07 0.74 -16.47
N PRO A 156 15.70 1.00 -17.75
CA PRO A 156 15.25 2.33 -18.18
C PRO A 156 13.87 2.70 -17.65
N ARG A 157 13.05 1.72 -17.25
CA ARG A 157 11.69 1.90 -16.72
C ARG A 157 11.66 2.11 -15.19
N LEU A 158 12.82 2.34 -14.56
CA LEU A 158 12.88 2.61 -13.13
C LEU A 158 12.18 3.96 -12.84
N PRO A 159 11.28 4.03 -11.84
CA PRO A 159 10.66 5.29 -11.45
C PRO A 159 11.71 6.36 -11.13
N THR A 160 11.54 7.54 -11.72
CA THR A 160 12.46 8.68 -11.56
C THR A 160 12.62 9.11 -10.11
N CYS A 161 11.59 8.92 -9.27
CA CYS A 161 11.65 9.15 -7.82
C CYS A 161 12.82 8.43 -7.13
N ILE A 162 13.22 7.25 -7.63
CA ILE A 162 14.36 6.48 -7.09
C ILE A 162 15.66 7.05 -7.65
N ARG A 163 15.68 7.42 -8.94
CA ARG A 163 16.85 8.04 -9.58
C ARG A 163 17.21 9.37 -8.94
N ASP A 164 16.24 10.26 -8.77
CA ASP A 164 16.45 11.63 -8.28
C ASP A 164 16.89 11.67 -6.80
N LYS A 165 16.55 10.64 -6.03
CA LYS A 165 16.86 10.56 -4.59
C LYS A 165 18.20 9.89 -4.28
N ILE A 166 18.69 9.02 -5.16
CA ILE A 166 19.85 8.15 -4.89
C ILE A 166 21.03 8.46 -5.82
N ILE A 167 20.78 9.00 -7.02
CA ILE A 167 21.82 9.28 -8.02
C ILE A 167 21.92 10.80 -8.17
N PRO A 168 23.08 11.42 -7.90
CA PRO A 168 23.26 12.85 -8.15
C PRO A 168 23.09 13.14 -9.65
N PRO A 169 22.51 14.31 -10.03
CA PRO A 169 22.35 14.66 -11.44
C PRO A 169 23.72 14.67 -12.13
N ASP A 170 23.76 14.14 -13.35
CA ASP A 170 25.00 14.05 -14.13
C ASP A 170 25.64 15.44 -14.27
N PRO A 171 26.97 15.56 -14.12
CA PRO A 171 27.64 16.84 -14.18
C PRO A 171 27.50 17.45 -15.57
N ILE A 172 27.13 18.72 -15.63
CA ILE A 172 27.01 19.49 -16.89
C ILE A 172 28.32 19.35 -17.67
N THR A 173 28.25 18.81 -18.88
CA THR A 173 29.45 18.60 -19.69
C THR A 173 30.00 19.94 -20.19
N LYS A 174 31.33 20.01 -20.40
CA LYS A 174 31.97 21.24 -20.90
C LYS A 174 31.41 21.67 -22.26
N ILE A 175 31.00 20.70 -23.08
CA ILE A 175 30.45 20.91 -24.42
C ILE A 175 29.04 21.51 -24.32
N GLU A 176 28.17 20.93 -23.48
CA GLU A 176 26.84 21.50 -23.23
C GLU A 176 26.95 22.93 -22.70
N LYS A 177 27.85 23.18 -21.74
CA LYS A 177 28.08 24.53 -21.21
C LYS A 177 28.46 25.52 -22.31
N GLN A 178 29.36 25.15 -23.22
CA GLN A 178 29.76 26.04 -24.33
C GLN A 178 28.61 26.30 -25.30
N THR A 179 27.85 25.26 -25.66
CA THR A 179 26.67 25.37 -26.53
C THR A 179 25.60 26.26 -25.90
N THR A 180 25.27 26.05 -24.63
CA THR A 180 24.28 26.87 -23.90
C THR A 180 24.74 28.33 -23.80
N LEU A 181 26.02 28.60 -23.53
CA LEU A 181 26.54 29.98 -23.51
C LEU A 181 26.49 30.63 -24.90
N HIS A 182 26.70 29.86 -25.97
CA HIS A 182 26.58 30.38 -27.33
C HIS A 182 25.11 30.71 -27.69
N GLN A 183 24.18 29.82 -27.35
CA GLN A 183 22.74 30.07 -27.49
C GLN A 183 22.32 31.30 -26.67
N LEU A 184 22.80 31.43 -25.43
CA LEU A 184 22.49 32.61 -24.61
C LEU A 184 23.03 33.91 -25.23
N ASN A 185 24.23 33.89 -25.83
CA ASN A 185 24.74 35.06 -26.56
C ASN A 185 23.84 35.43 -27.74
N GLN A 186 23.27 34.45 -28.45
CA GLN A 186 22.35 34.71 -29.56
C GLN A 186 21.04 35.32 -29.07
N ILE A 187 20.45 34.79 -27.99
CA ILE A 187 19.24 35.32 -27.35
C ILE A 187 19.48 36.77 -26.91
N LEU A 188 20.62 37.03 -26.25
CA LEU A 188 20.99 38.37 -25.81
C LEU A 188 21.12 39.34 -26.99
N ARG A 189 21.78 38.93 -28.09
CA ARG A 189 21.90 39.76 -29.29
C ARG A 189 20.53 40.05 -29.92
N HIS A 190 19.67 39.04 -30.03
CA HIS A 190 18.33 39.19 -30.57
C HIS A 190 17.50 40.17 -29.72
N ARG A 191 17.49 39.99 -28.40
CA ARG A 191 16.77 40.86 -27.46
C ARG A 191 17.27 42.31 -27.47
N LEU A 192 18.58 42.52 -27.63
CA LEU A 192 19.17 43.86 -27.78
C LEU A 192 18.72 44.55 -29.07
N VAL A 193 18.53 43.81 -30.17
CA VAL A 193 18.05 44.39 -31.43
C VAL A 193 16.57 44.75 -31.37
N THR A 194 15.77 43.98 -30.63
CA THR A 194 14.32 44.22 -30.48
C THR A 194 14.00 45.32 -29.46
N THR A 195 14.89 45.61 -28.53
CA THR A 195 14.66 46.61 -27.46
C THR A 195 15.24 47.96 -27.85
N ASP A 196 14.49 49.04 -27.62
CA ASP A 196 14.98 50.40 -27.80
C ASP A 196 16.15 50.69 -26.84
N LEU A 197 17.36 50.77 -27.39
CA LEU A 197 18.58 51.09 -26.64
C LEU A 197 18.89 52.61 -26.72
N PRO A 198 19.21 53.25 -25.58
CA PRO A 198 19.71 54.63 -25.57
C PRO A 198 21.02 54.75 -26.38
N PRO A 199 21.24 55.82 -27.17
CA PRO A 199 22.45 55.97 -27.99
C PRO A 199 23.74 56.03 -27.15
N GLN A 200 23.65 56.37 -25.87
CA GLN A 200 24.78 56.40 -24.93
C GLN A 200 25.24 55.00 -24.47
N LEU A 201 24.41 53.96 -24.69
CA LEU A 201 24.74 52.56 -24.40
C LEU A 201 25.23 51.79 -25.64
N ALA A 202 25.55 52.49 -26.73
CA ALA A 202 25.98 51.89 -27.99
C ALA A 202 27.29 51.06 -27.87
N ASN A 203 28.14 51.37 -26.89
CA ASN A 203 29.35 50.60 -26.59
C ASN A 203 28.99 49.37 -25.73
N LEU A 204 28.46 48.34 -26.39
CA LEU A 204 28.10 47.07 -25.77
C LEU A 204 28.98 45.92 -26.26
N THR A 205 29.31 44.99 -25.36
CA THR A 205 30.03 43.76 -25.70
C THR A 205 29.26 42.55 -25.19
N VAL A 206 28.95 41.62 -26.09
CA VAL A 206 28.24 40.37 -25.76
C VAL A 206 29.22 39.21 -25.82
N ALA A 207 29.52 38.60 -24.67
CA ALA A 207 30.43 37.47 -24.56
C ALA A 207 30.07 36.57 -23.36
N ASN A 208 30.31 35.27 -23.49
CA ASN A 208 30.14 34.26 -22.42
C ASN A 208 28.76 34.30 -21.72
N GLY A 209 27.69 34.54 -22.47
CA GLY A 209 26.33 34.60 -21.94
C GLY A 209 26.06 35.85 -21.10
N ARG A 210 26.79 36.94 -21.34
CA ARG A 210 26.62 38.20 -20.62
C ARG A 210 26.72 39.36 -21.58
N VAL A 211 25.96 40.41 -21.32
CA VAL A 211 26.06 41.70 -22.01
C VAL A 211 26.76 42.67 -21.07
N LYS A 212 27.84 43.28 -21.51
CA LYS A 212 28.49 44.39 -20.80
C LYS A 212 28.17 45.69 -21.52
N PHE A 213 27.62 46.64 -20.79
CA PHE A 213 27.48 48.01 -21.23
C PHE A 213 28.58 48.85 -20.59
N ARG A 214 29.31 49.63 -21.40
CA ARG A 214 30.36 50.51 -20.92
C ARG A 214 30.06 51.95 -21.35
N VAL A 215 29.87 52.83 -20.37
CA VAL A 215 29.75 54.28 -20.58
C VAL A 215 31.00 54.94 -20.01
N GLU A 216 31.76 55.63 -20.86
CA GLU A 216 33.04 56.23 -20.46
C GLU A 216 32.85 57.30 -19.37
N GLY A 217 33.56 57.16 -18.25
CA GLY A 217 33.51 58.09 -17.12
C GLY A 217 32.30 57.95 -16.18
N GLU A 218 31.42 56.96 -16.39
CA GLU A 218 30.21 56.78 -15.56
C GLU A 218 30.11 55.39 -14.93
N PHE A 219 29.83 54.34 -15.72
CA PHE A 219 29.63 52.98 -15.20
C PHE A 219 29.84 51.87 -16.25
N GLU A 220 30.13 50.66 -15.75
CA GLU A 220 30.13 49.39 -16.46
C GLU A 220 29.11 48.45 -15.79
N ALA A 221 28.10 48.04 -16.55
CA ALA A 221 27.05 47.14 -16.08
C ALA A 221 27.08 45.82 -16.87
N THR A 222 27.13 44.69 -16.16
CA THR A 222 27.05 43.35 -16.73
C THR A 222 25.67 42.75 -16.48
N LEU A 223 24.92 42.47 -17.54
CA LEU A 223 23.56 41.93 -17.48
C LEU A 223 23.48 40.53 -18.13
N THR A 224 22.47 39.77 -17.74
CA THR A 224 22.17 38.43 -18.26
C THR A 224 20.68 38.17 -18.21
N VAL A 225 20.19 37.30 -19.10
CA VAL A 225 18.79 36.86 -19.15
C VAL A 225 18.74 35.37 -18.84
N MET A 226 17.67 34.91 -18.18
CA MET A 226 17.52 33.52 -17.71
C MET A 226 16.51 32.71 -18.55
N GLY A 227 16.13 33.21 -19.72
CA GLY A 227 15.16 32.60 -20.61
C GLY A 227 15.10 33.33 -21.96
N ASP A 228 14.43 32.70 -22.93
CA ASP A 228 14.24 33.25 -24.28
C ASP A 228 12.95 34.11 -24.37
N ASP A 229 11.99 33.85 -23.47
CA ASP A 229 10.69 34.52 -23.51
C ASP A 229 10.82 36.04 -23.38
N PRO A 230 9.99 36.80 -24.12
CA PRO A 230 10.08 38.25 -24.14
C PRO A 230 9.70 38.91 -22.81
N ASP A 231 9.04 38.16 -21.93
CA ASP A 231 8.61 38.56 -20.59
C ASP A 231 9.70 38.32 -19.53
N VAL A 232 10.77 37.58 -19.85
CA VAL A 232 11.83 37.32 -18.87
C VAL A 232 12.65 38.59 -18.65
N PRO A 233 12.71 39.07 -17.40
CA PRO A 233 13.39 40.32 -17.05
C PRO A 233 14.90 40.15 -17.08
N TRP A 234 15.57 41.27 -17.33
CA TRP A 234 17.02 41.36 -17.29
C TRP A 234 17.53 41.21 -15.85
N ARG A 235 18.59 40.45 -15.64
CA ARG A 235 19.28 40.35 -14.34
C ARG A 235 20.64 41.04 -14.39
N LEU A 236 20.88 41.91 -13.43
CA LEU A 236 22.19 42.48 -13.19
C LEU A 236 23.09 41.43 -12.51
N LEU A 237 24.29 41.20 -13.04
CA LEU A 237 25.30 40.31 -12.46
C LEU A 237 26.39 41.09 -11.73
N LYS A 238 26.82 42.21 -12.30
CA LYS A 238 27.91 43.02 -11.77
C LYS A 238 27.72 44.46 -12.22
N LEU A 239 27.99 45.40 -11.32
CA LEU A 239 28.00 46.83 -11.57
C LEU A 239 29.31 47.41 -11.04
N GLU A 240 30.02 48.14 -11.89
CA GLU A 240 31.23 48.88 -11.55
C GLU A 240 31.02 50.34 -11.93
N ILE A 241 31.28 51.26 -11.02
CA ILE A 241 31.14 52.71 -11.26
C ILE A 241 32.54 53.24 -11.61
N LEU A 242 32.67 53.90 -12.77
CA LEU A 242 33.93 54.39 -13.32
C LEU A 242 34.11 55.91 -13.15
N VAL A 243 33.31 56.53 -12.28
CA VAL A 243 33.45 57.97 -11.94
C VAL A 243 34.71 58.16 -11.10
N GLU A 244 35.62 59.02 -11.55
CA GLU A 244 36.84 59.42 -10.84
C GLU A 244 36.83 60.95 -10.65
N ASP A 245 36.80 61.43 -9.40
CA ASP A 245 36.98 62.84 -9.09
C ASP A 245 38.48 63.18 -8.96
N LYS A 246 38.97 64.13 -9.76
CA LYS A 246 40.38 64.51 -9.84
C LYS A 246 40.85 65.41 -8.69
N GLU A 247 39.94 66.00 -7.92
CA GLU A 247 40.33 66.94 -6.84
C GLU A 247 40.36 66.27 -5.44
N THR A 248 39.69 65.13 -5.24
CA THR A 248 39.61 64.49 -3.89
C THR A 248 39.91 62.98 -3.86
N GLY A 249 40.19 62.33 -4.99
CA GLY A 249 40.30 60.86 -5.06
C GLY A 249 41.69 60.34 -5.42
N ASP A 250 42.47 59.91 -4.43
CA ASP A 250 43.76 59.22 -4.60
C ASP A 250 43.55 57.76 -5.10
N GLY A 251 42.89 57.61 -6.25
CA GLY A 251 42.62 56.32 -6.93
C GLY A 251 41.71 55.34 -6.16
N ARG A 252 41.00 55.79 -5.11
CA ARG A 252 40.11 54.93 -4.33
C ARG A 252 38.69 54.99 -4.88
N ALA A 253 38.07 53.83 -5.05
CA ALA A 253 36.67 53.71 -5.46
C ALA A 253 35.78 54.57 -4.56
N LEU A 254 35.04 55.53 -5.14
CA LEU A 254 34.21 56.48 -4.40
C LEU A 254 33.03 55.84 -3.64
N VAL A 255 32.75 54.56 -3.88
CA VAL A 255 31.55 53.88 -3.37
C VAL A 255 31.93 52.67 -2.52
N HIS A 256 31.40 52.60 -1.30
CA HIS A 256 31.64 51.48 -0.38
C HIS A 256 30.93 50.20 -0.88
N SER A 257 31.49 49.02 -0.61
CA SER A 257 30.93 47.73 -1.05
C SER A 257 29.45 47.52 -0.68
N ILE A 258 29.04 48.06 0.47
CA ILE A 258 27.63 48.01 0.92
C ILE A 258 26.70 48.88 0.07
N GLN A 259 27.16 50.05 -0.37
CA GLN A 259 26.39 50.93 -1.25
C GLN A 259 26.26 50.31 -2.64
N ILE A 260 27.30 49.64 -3.14
CA ILE A 260 27.24 48.88 -4.40
C ILE A 260 26.20 47.77 -4.30
N SER A 261 26.13 47.04 -3.18
CA SER A 261 25.13 45.98 -2.99
C SER A 261 23.70 46.51 -2.92
N PHE A 262 23.49 47.66 -2.28
CA PHE A 262 22.19 48.34 -2.23
C PHE A 262 21.77 48.84 -3.62
N ILE A 263 22.69 49.47 -4.36
CA ILE A 263 22.47 49.90 -5.74
C ILE A 263 22.17 48.69 -6.63
N HIS A 264 22.89 47.57 -6.45
CA HIS A 264 22.62 46.34 -7.18
C HIS A 264 21.19 45.84 -6.96
N GLN A 265 20.73 45.82 -5.71
CA GLN A 265 19.37 45.40 -5.37
C GLN A 265 18.31 46.38 -5.89
N LEU A 266 18.58 47.69 -5.80
CA LEU A 266 17.68 48.74 -6.29
C LEU A 266 17.54 48.65 -7.81
N VAL A 267 18.65 48.62 -8.54
CA VAL A 267 18.66 48.49 -10.00
C VAL A 267 17.98 47.18 -10.40
N GLN A 268 18.32 46.07 -9.76
CA GLN A 268 17.68 44.78 -10.01
C GLN A 268 16.15 44.85 -9.84
N SER A 269 15.64 45.46 -8.77
CA SER A 269 14.19 45.60 -8.55
C SER A 269 13.49 46.43 -9.64
N ARG A 270 14.17 47.43 -10.20
CA ARG A 270 13.63 48.29 -11.27
C ARG A 270 13.65 47.57 -12.62
N LEU A 271 14.68 46.74 -12.88
CA LEU A 271 14.73 45.86 -14.06
C LEU A 271 13.58 44.83 -14.09
N PHE A 272 12.99 44.50 -12.95
CA PHE A 272 11.84 43.58 -12.85
C PHE A 272 10.48 44.26 -13.04
N ALA A 273 10.38 45.58 -12.90
CA ALA A 273 9.10 46.27 -12.70
C ALA A 273 8.60 47.09 -13.91
N ASP A 274 9.50 47.59 -14.77
CA ASP A 274 9.17 48.59 -15.81
C ASP A 274 9.16 48.03 -17.25
N GLU A 275 8.31 48.61 -18.11
CA GLU A 275 8.16 48.26 -19.53
C GLU A 275 9.43 48.56 -20.38
N LYS A 276 10.31 49.46 -19.92
CA LYS A 276 11.58 49.84 -20.59
C LYS A 276 12.79 49.69 -19.65
N PRO A 277 13.17 48.46 -19.29
CA PRO A 277 14.10 48.18 -18.20
C PRO A 277 15.51 48.76 -18.41
N LEU A 278 15.97 48.87 -19.66
CA LEU A 278 17.30 49.40 -19.98
C LEU A 278 17.38 50.92 -19.87
N GLN A 279 16.29 51.64 -20.20
CA GLN A 279 16.23 53.10 -20.11
C GLN A 279 16.18 53.54 -18.64
N ASP A 280 15.38 52.85 -17.82
CA ASP A 280 15.26 53.20 -16.39
C ASP A 280 16.50 52.83 -15.60
N MET A 281 17.15 51.71 -15.94
CA MET A 281 18.48 51.40 -15.42
C MET A 281 19.46 52.53 -15.74
N TYR A 282 19.51 52.96 -17.00
CA TYR A 282 20.40 54.04 -17.43
C TYR A 282 20.10 55.35 -16.68
N ASN A 283 18.83 55.75 -16.58
CA ASN A 283 18.44 56.97 -15.87
C ASN A 283 18.83 56.93 -14.38
N CYS A 284 18.59 55.80 -13.70
CA CYS A 284 18.98 55.62 -12.30
C CYS A 284 20.50 55.68 -12.12
N LEU A 285 21.27 54.98 -12.96
CA LEU A 285 22.73 54.99 -12.88
C LEU A 285 23.32 56.36 -13.24
N ARG A 286 22.73 57.06 -14.21
CA ARG A 286 23.11 58.41 -14.62
C ARG A 286 22.88 59.43 -13.51
N ILE A 287 21.71 59.39 -12.85
CA ILE A 287 21.40 60.25 -11.70
C ILE A 287 22.37 59.95 -10.56
N LEU A 288 22.68 58.68 -10.30
CA LEU A 288 23.65 58.31 -9.27
C LEU A 288 25.06 58.83 -9.62
N SER A 289 25.52 58.66 -10.87
CA SER A 289 26.82 59.16 -11.30
C SER A 289 26.90 60.69 -11.28
N SER A 290 25.80 61.40 -11.55
CA SER A 290 25.77 62.87 -11.47
C SER A 290 25.70 63.41 -10.04
N ASN A 291 25.26 62.60 -9.07
CA ASN A 291 25.31 62.95 -7.64
C ASN A 291 26.64 62.55 -6.98
N LEU A 292 27.47 61.76 -7.67
CA LEU A 292 28.80 61.33 -7.22
C LEU A 292 29.93 62.25 -7.74
N LEU A 293 29.65 63.02 -8.81
CA LEU A 293 30.44 64.17 -9.28
C LEU A 293 30.06 65.43 -8.51
#